data_AF-A0A1H9AAN0-F1
#
_entry.id   AF-A0A1H9AAN0-F1
#
_cell.length_a   1.000
_cell.length_b   1.000
_cell.length_c   1.000
_cell.angle_alpha   90.00
_cell.angle_beta   90.00
_cell.angle_gamma   90.00
#
_symmetry.space_group_name_H-M   'P 1'
#
loop_
_entity.id
_entity.type
_entity.pdbx_description
1 polymer ?
#
loop_
_entity_poly.entity_id
_entity_poly.type
_entity_poly.pdbx_seq_one_letter_code
_entity_poly.pdbx_strand_id
1 'polypeptide(L)'
;MSDLRFATRLNSFASAAHLAWPDQKGKPSMMQMAQRAASVDGLTDLDLNYPDHVGIDPKQIARELGDLGLAINGFAMRYYSNPAFKMGAFTNPDAAVRREAIDLTKKGIDAARETGASLMTLWLGQDGFDYAFQADYGTLWQHEIDGIREVAEHDPDCQISLEYKPNEPRSYSLMPDAATTLLAIKEVGLPNLGVTLDFAHVLYADEQPAFAAALIARHSKVLGLHLNDGYAKRDDGLMVGAVHTLQTIELLRQVRKDGYDGAIYFDTFPDMTGLDPVRECEVNIATVKRMLSVVDAIERDNGLAAAIDKQDAVEAQGIIQNLMLRRDA
;
A
#
# COMPACT_ATOMS: atom_id res chain seq x y z
N MET A 1 -21.39 -7.79 -7.17
CA MET A 1 -20.06 -7.27 -6.84
C MET A 1 -19.89 -7.50 -5.36
N SER A 2 -18.74 -8.00 -4.90
CA SER A 2 -18.38 -7.83 -3.49
C SER A 2 -18.54 -6.36 -3.13
N ASP A 3 -18.94 -6.06 -1.89
CA ASP A 3 -18.99 -4.67 -1.44
C ASP A 3 -17.57 -4.10 -1.54
N LEU A 4 -17.38 -3.11 -2.41
CA LEU A 4 -16.08 -2.47 -2.62
C LEU A 4 -15.62 -1.85 -1.30
N ARG A 5 -14.42 -2.23 -0.86
CA ARG A 5 -13.80 -1.71 0.35
C ARG A 5 -12.79 -0.64 0.00
N PHE A 6 -12.81 0.46 0.75
CA PHE A 6 -11.89 1.57 0.62
C PHE A 6 -11.24 1.85 1.96
N ALA A 7 -9.91 1.93 1.95
CA ALA A 7 -9.08 2.29 3.08
C ALA A 7 -8.25 3.53 2.76
N THR A 8 -7.65 4.14 3.77
CA THR A 8 -6.83 5.34 3.58
C THR A 8 -5.79 5.48 4.68
N ARG A 9 -4.70 6.20 4.37
CA ARG A 9 -3.66 6.57 5.32
C ARG A 9 -4.23 7.44 6.44
N LEU A 10 -4.41 6.86 7.63
CA LEU A 10 -4.98 7.58 8.78
C LEU A 10 -4.21 8.85 9.15
N ASN A 11 -2.87 8.84 9.01
CA ASN A 11 -2.04 10.02 9.28
C ASN A 11 -2.37 11.22 8.39
N SER A 12 -2.90 11.00 7.19
CA SER A 12 -3.31 12.06 6.27
C SER A 12 -4.46 12.90 6.84
N PHE A 13 -5.25 12.35 7.78
CA PHE A 13 -6.34 13.05 8.45
C PHE A 13 -5.89 14.09 9.49
N ALA A 14 -4.58 14.16 9.77
CA ALA A 14 -3.97 15.27 10.49
C ALA A 14 -3.82 16.54 9.63
N SER A 15 -3.89 16.43 8.29
CA SER A 15 -3.78 17.58 7.39
C SER A 15 -4.89 18.59 7.64
N ALA A 16 -4.57 19.88 7.46
CA ALA A 16 -5.51 20.98 7.60
C ALA A 16 -6.38 20.88 8.89
N ALA A 17 -5.77 20.52 10.01
CA ALA A 17 -6.47 20.24 11.28
C ALA A 17 -7.42 21.36 11.72
N HIS A 18 -7.11 22.62 11.40
CA HIS A 18 -7.93 23.79 11.70
C HIS A 18 -9.34 23.75 11.06
N LEU A 19 -9.55 22.94 10.01
CA LEU A 19 -10.87 22.75 9.39
C LEU A 19 -11.81 21.92 10.26
N ALA A 20 -11.27 20.94 11.00
CA ALA A 20 -12.04 20.07 11.89
C ALA A 20 -11.99 20.54 13.36
N TRP A 21 -10.85 21.08 13.78
CA TRP A 21 -10.57 21.49 15.15
C TRP A 21 -9.84 22.85 15.18
N PRO A 22 -10.57 23.98 15.05
CA PRO A 22 -9.98 25.31 14.96
C PRO A 22 -9.08 25.70 16.15
N ASP A 23 -9.40 25.20 17.35
CA ASP A 23 -8.69 25.51 18.59
C ASP A 23 -7.60 24.48 18.96
N GLN A 24 -7.40 23.46 18.12
CA GLN A 24 -6.41 22.40 18.36
C GLN A 24 -4.99 22.96 18.42
N LYS A 25 -4.23 22.56 19.45
CA LYS A 25 -2.79 22.79 19.52
C LYS A 25 -2.04 21.47 19.38
N GLY A 26 -1.07 21.43 18.48
CA GLY A 26 -0.30 20.21 18.19
C GLY A 26 -1.01 19.26 17.23
N LYS A 27 -0.48 18.04 17.11
CA LYS A 27 -1.05 17.02 16.22
C LYS A 27 -2.35 16.44 16.80
N PRO A 28 -3.36 16.14 15.97
CA PRO A 28 -4.53 15.40 16.42
C PRO A 28 -4.15 14.00 16.90
N SER A 29 -4.90 13.49 17.88
CA SER A 29 -4.75 12.11 18.33
C SER A 29 -5.20 11.13 17.24
N MET A 30 -4.80 9.86 17.38
CA MET A 30 -5.25 8.79 16.49
C MET A 30 -6.79 8.74 16.41
N MET A 31 -7.48 8.78 17.55
CA MET A 31 -8.95 8.74 17.57
C MET A 31 -9.62 9.98 17.00
N GLN A 32 -9.00 11.17 17.12
CA GLN A 32 -9.48 12.36 16.42
C GLN A 32 -9.38 12.17 14.91
N MET A 33 -8.24 11.67 14.42
CA MET A 33 -8.07 11.36 12.99
C MET A 33 -9.10 10.31 12.52
N ALA A 34 -9.34 9.26 13.31
CA ALA A 34 -10.32 8.22 12.98
C ALA A 34 -11.77 8.75 12.92
N GLN A 35 -12.16 9.61 13.87
CA GLN A 35 -13.46 10.28 13.86
C GLN A 35 -13.65 11.16 12.63
N ARG A 36 -12.59 11.85 12.19
CA ARG A 36 -12.61 12.63 10.96
C ARG A 36 -12.64 11.74 9.71
N ALA A 37 -11.94 10.61 9.72
CA ALA A 37 -12.02 9.62 8.64
C ALA A 37 -13.43 9.02 8.51
N ALA A 38 -14.09 8.76 9.63
CA ALA A 38 -15.46 8.24 9.67
C ALA A 38 -16.50 9.20 9.05
N SER A 39 -16.17 10.47 8.84
CA SER A 39 -17.06 11.40 8.13
C SER A 39 -16.95 11.34 6.60
N VAL A 40 -16.02 10.54 6.05
CA VAL A 40 -15.84 10.38 4.60
C VAL A 40 -16.94 9.49 4.03
N ASP A 41 -17.66 9.98 3.03
CA ASP A 41 -18.67 9.17 2.34
C ASP A 41 -18.03 8.01 1.55
N GLY A 42 -18.36 6.78 1.94
CA GLY A 42 -17.93 5.54 1.29
C GLY A 42 -16.59 4.96 1.75
N LEU A 43 -15.93 5.56 2.75
CA LEU A 43 -14.79 4.93 3.41
C LEU A 43 -15.28 3.79 4.31
N THR A 44 -14.64 2.63 4.23
CA THR A 44 -15.10 1.42 4.95
C THR A 44 -14.07 0.92 5.96
N ASP A 45 -12.79 1.16 5.69
CA ASP A 45 -11.68 0.56 6.40
C ASP A 45 -10.58 1.57 6.73
N LEU A 46 -9.74 1.24 7.69
CA LEU A 46 -8.47 1.92 7.98
C LEU A 46 -7.33 0.91 8.06
N ASP A 47 -6.13 1.36 7.67
CA ASP A 47 -4.89 0.69 8.08
C ASP A 47 -4.28 1.41 9.26
N LEU A 48 -3.77 0.63 10.21
CA LEU A 48 -3.13 1.16 11.42
C LEU A 48 -1.62 0.98 11.36
N ASN A 49 -0.90 2.06 11.63
CA ASN A 49 0.54 2.00 11.75
C ASN A 49 0.94 1.45 13.12
N TYR A 50 1.78 0.42 13.15
CA TYR A 50 2.32 -0.12 14.39
C TYR A 50 3.79 0.31 14.58
N PRO A 51 4.18 0.82 15.77
CA PRO A 51 3.38 0.95 17.00
C PRO A 51 2.57 2.27 17.12
N ASP A 52 2.71 3.20 16.17
CA ASP A 52 2.25 4.60 16.29
C ASP A 52 0.76 4.78 16.64
N HIS A 53 -0.11 3.94 16.09
CA HIS A 53 -1.56 4.02 16.26
C HIS A 53 -2.11 3.07 17.31
N VAL A 54 -1.28 2.16 17.81
CA VAL A 54 -1.73 1.06 18.65
C VAL A 54 -1.22 1.28 20.07
N GLY A 55 -2.16 1.57 20.97
CA GLY A 55 -1.90 1.71 22.39
C GLY A 55 -1.69 0.38 23.09
N ILE A 56 -1.95 0.36 24.41
CA ILE A 56 -1.76 -0.83 25.25
C ILE A 56 -2.83 -1.91 24.98
N ASP A 57 -4.02 -1.54 24.50
CA ASP A 57 -5.14 -2.45 24.25
C ASP A 57 -5.61 -2.38 22.78
N PRO A 58 -5.12 -3.26 21.90
CA PRO A 58 -5.58 -3.34 20.50
C PRO A 58 -7.08 -3.63 20.38
N LYS A 59 -7.66 -4.43 21.28
CA LYS A 59 -9.08 -4.79 21.24
C LYS A 59 -9.98 -3.61 21.56
N GLN A 60 -9.52 -2.71 22.43
CA GLN A 60 -10.20 -1.45 22.67
C GLN A 60 -10.25 -0.61 21.39
N ILE A 61 -9.12 -0.43 20.70
CA ILE A 61 -9.06 0.34 19.45
C ILE A 61 -9.99 -0.26 18.39
N ALA A 62 -9.98 -1.58 18.21
CA ALA A 62 -10.86 -2.24 17.25
C ALA A 62 -12.35 -1.97 17.52
N ARG A 63 -12.76 -1.98 18.79
CA ARG A 63 -14.14 -1.64 19.19
C ARG A 63 -14.46 -0.17 18.91
N GLU A 64 -13.57 0.74 19.28
CA GLU A 64 -13.77 2.18 19.08
C GLU A 64 -13.86 2.55 17.59
N LEU A 65 -13.07 1.91 16.73
CA LEU A 65 -13.18 2.08 15.27
C LEU A 65 -14.48 1.47 14.72
N GLY A 66 -14.87 0.29 15.22
CA GLY A 66 -16.13 -0.35 14.87
C GLY A 66 -17.36 0.49 15.25
N ASP A 67 -17.33 1.17 16.40
CA ASP A 67 -18.39 2.10 16.84
C ASP A 67 -18.50 3.33 15.91
N LEU A 68 -17.44 3.67 15.18
CA LEU A 68 -17.44 4.70 14.13
C LEU A 68 -17.86 4.16 12.75
N GLY A 69 -18.13 2.86 12.63
CA GLY A 69 -18.47 2.20 11.36
C GLY A 69 -17.26 1.90 10.47
N LEU A 70 -16.04 1.93 11.02
CA LEU A 70 -14.81 1.65 10.28
C LEU A 70 -14.23 0.29 10.70
N ALA A 71 -13.96 -0.56 9.71
CA ALA A 71 -13.21 -1.79 9.92
C ALA A 71 -11.69 -1.54 9.88
N ILE A 72 -10.91 -2.52 10.33
CA ILE A 72 -9.45 -2.51 10.20
C ILE A 72 -9.10 -3.43 9.02
N ASN A 73 -8.50 -2.87 7.97
CA ASN A 73 -8.06 -3.65 6.81
C ASN A 73 -6.74 -4.37 7.11
N GLY A 74 -5.76 -3.67 7.66
CA GLY A 74 -4.47 -4.24 8.02
C GLY A 74 -3.65 -3.35 8.92
N PHE A 75 -2.48 -3.85 9.31
CA PHE A 75 -1.48 -3.09 10.05
C PHE A 75 -0.27 -2.85 9.14
N ALA A 76 0.45 -1.75 9.35
CA ALA A 76 1.69 -1.43 8.65
C ALA A 76 2.81 -1.12 9.64
N MET A 77 3.97 -1.75 9.49
CA MET A 77 5.10 -1.55 10.40
C MET A 77 5.77 -0.19 10.24
N ARG A 78 6.26 0.35 11.36
CA ARG A 78 7.06 1.56 11.44
C ARG A 78 8.34 1.32 12.25
N TYR A 79 9.47 1.34 11.57
CA TYR A 79 10.80 1.15 12.16
C TYR A 79 11.46 2.49 12.51
N TYR A 80 10.81 3.28 13.37
CA TYR A 80 11.28 4.61 13.80
C TYR A 80 11.40 4.79 15.31
N SER A 81 10.95 3.82 16.10
CA SER A 81 10.96 3.88 17.58
C SER A 81 12.38 3.85 18.15
N ASN A 82 13.29 3.09 17.54
CA ASN A 82 14.71 3.09 17.84
C ASN A 82 15.49 3.84 16.75
N PRO A 83 16.20 4.95 17.07
CA PRO A 83 17.03 5.67 16.10
C PRO A 83 18.13 4.83 15.44
N ALA A 84 18.50 3.68 16.01
CA ALA A 84 19.45 2.74 15.42
C ALA A 84 18.93 2.10 14.11
N PHE A 85 17.60 2.02 13.93
CA PHE A 85 17.00 1.49 12.71
C PHE A 85 17.37 2.27 11.45
N LYS A 86 17.87 3.52 11.56
CA LYS A 86 18.37 4.29 10.40
C LYS A 86 19.48 3.59 9.59
N MET A 87 20.11 2.56 10.17
CA MET A 87 21.15 1.74 9.54
C MET A 87 20.62 0.35 9.09
N GLY A 88 19.30 0.18 8.99
CA GLY A 88 18.62 -1.09 8.69
C GLY A 88 17.77 -1.54 9.87
N ALA A 89 16.58 -2.08 9.60
CA ALA A 89 15.76 -2.76 10.59
C ALA A 89 16.19 -4.23 10.66
N PHE A 90 15.86 -5.03 9.65
CA PHE A 90 16.24 -6.43 9.56
C PHE A 90 17.67 -6.62 9.09
N THR A 91 18.30 -5.59 8.54
CA THR A 91 19.63 -5.65 7.93
C THR A 91 20.69 -4.90 8.71
N ASN A 92 20.33 -4.38 9.90
CA ASN A 92 21.25 -3.66 10.77
C ASN A 92 22.54 -4.47 11.03
N PRO A 93 23.74 -3.87 11.03
CA PRO A 93 24.97 -4.59 11.38
C PRO A 93 24.95 -5.12 12.82
N ASP A 94 24.26 -4.44 13.74
CA ASP A 94 24.08 -4.90 15.12
C ASP A 94 22.95 -5.94 15.20
N ALA A 95 23.30 -7.16 15.63
CA ALA A 95 22.36 -8.26 15.78
C ALA A 95 21.27 -7.99 16.83
N ALA A 96 21.56 -7.18 17.87
CA ALA A 96 20.57 -6.81 18.87
C ALA A 96 19.49 -5.89 18.27
N VAL A 97 19.87 -4.99 17.38
CA VAL A 97 18.93 -4.10 16.67
C VAL A 97 18.08 -4.88 15.69
N ARG A 98 18.66 -5.84 14.93
CA ARG A 98 17.87 -6.75 14.08
C ARG A 98 16.84 -7.53 14.88
N ARG A 99 17.26 -8.09 16.02
CA ARG A 99 16.39 -8.84 16.92
C ARG A 99 15.24 -7.96 17.42
N GLU A 100 15.52 -6.73 17.83
CA GLU A 100 14.51 -5.77 18.27
C GLU A 100 13.48 -5.49 17.16
N ALA A 101 13.92 -5.26 15.92
CA ALA A 101 13.01 -5.03 14.79
C ALA A 101 12.10 -6.24 14.53
N ILE A 102 12.65 -7.45 14.50
CA ILE A 102 11.89 -8.69 14.30
C ILE A 102 10.88 -8.90 15.42
N ASP A 103 11.30 -8.74 16.68
CA ASP A 103 10.41 -8.89 17.85
C ASP A 103 9.32 -7.81 17.87
N LEU A 104 9.62 -6.59 17.41
CA LEU A 104 8.63 -5.53 17.26
C LEU A 104 7.60 -5.88 16.18
N THR A 105 8.03 -6.45 15.05
CA THR A 105 7.14 -6.91 13.98
C THR A 105 6.23 -8.04 14.47
N LYS A 106 6.76 -9.00 15.23
CA LYS A 106 5.96 -10.08 15.85
C LYS A 106 4.88 -9.52 16.79
N LYS A 107 5.21 -8.53 17.62
CA LYS A 107 4.22 -7.84 18.46
C LYS A 107 3.17 -7.09 17.64
N GLY A 108 3.56 -6.50 16.51
CA GLY A 108 2.64 -5.88 15.57
C GLY A 108 1.66 -6.90 14.98
N ILE A 109 2.15 -8.09 14.61
CA ILE A 109 1.33 -9.21 14.12
C ILE A 109 0.35 -9.64 15.23
N ASP A 110 0.83 -9.87 16.45
CA ASP A 110 -0.03 -10.24 17.59
C ASP A 110 -1.12 -9.18 17.83
N ALA A 111 -0.76 -7.89 17.78
CA ALA A 111 -1.71 -6.79 17.93
C ALA A 111 -2.75 -6.78 16.79
N ALA A 112 -2.34 -7.00 15.53
CA ALA A 112 -3.26 -7.11 14.40
C ALA A 112 -4.27 -8.26 14.63
N ARG A 113 -3.79 -9.43 15.06
CA ARG A 113 -4.63 -10.58 15.38
C ARG A 113 -5.63 -10.30 16.49
N GLU A 114 -5.22 -9.56 17.53
CA GLU A 114 -6.13 -9.15 18.60
C GLU A 114 -7.26 -8.24 18.11
N THR A 115 -7.04 -7.45 17.05
CA THR A 115 -8.09 -6.65 16.42
C THR A 115 -8.98 -7.43 15.44
N GLY A 116 -8.62 -8.68 15.14
CA GLY A 116 -9.26 -9.50 14.11
C GLY A 116 -8.70 -9.28 12.70
N ALA A 117 -7.73 -8.38 12.53
CA ALA A 117 -7.01 -8.21 11.28
C ALA A 117 -6.01 -9.35 11.06
N SER A 118 -5.76 -9.68 9.78
CA SER A 118 -4.85 -10.76 9.38
C SER A 118 -3.89 -10.34 8.27
N LEU A 119 -3.64 -9.04 8.12
CA LEU A 119 -2.74 -8.46 7.13
C LEU A 119 -1.73 -7.57 7.85
N MET A 120 -0.43 -7.84 7.62
CA MET A 120 0.68 -7.02 8.09
C MET A 120 1.54 -6.58 6.90
N THR A 121 1.54 -5.28 6.61
CA THR A 121 2.38 -4.68 5.58
C THR A 121 3.75 -4.32 6.14
N LEU A 122 4.79 -4.82 5.48
CA LEU A 122 6.18 -4.52 5.77
C LEU A 122 6.76 -3.67 4.63
N TRP A 123 6.88 -2.38 4.90
CA TRP A 123 7.74 -1.50 4.14
C TRP A 123 9.07 -1.34 4.87
N LEU A 124 10.11 -1.97 4.33
CA LEU A 124 11.44 -2.07 4.94
C LEU A 124 12.35 -0.94 4.43
N GLY A 125 11.85 0.29 4.43
CA GLY A 125 12.54 1.43 3.81
C GLY A 125 13.89 1.79 4.45
N GLN A 126 14.19 1.28 5.65
CA GLN A 126 15.50 1.46 6.29
C GLN A 126 16.55 0.44 5.79
N ASP A 127 16.12 -0.63 5.15
CA ASP A 127 16.93 -1.78 4.79
C ASP A 127 17.50 -1.59 3.40
N GLY A 128 18.79 -1.25 3.36
CA GLY A 128 19.43 -0.75 2.16
C GLY A 128 20.79 -0.12 2.44
N PHE A 129 21.30 0.63 1.46
CA PHE A 129 22.61 1.28 1.54
C PHE A 129 22.63 2.60 0.76
N ASP A 130 23.58 3.48 1.07
CA ASP A 130 23.73 4.80 0.43
C ASP A 130 25.03 4.95 -0.35
N TYR A 131 26.07 4.17 -0.01
CA TYR A 131 27.41 4.30 -0.61
C TYR A 131 27.91 2.97 -1.16
N ALA A 132 28.69 3.03 -2.26
CA ALA A 132 29.47 1.89 -2.72
C ALA A 132 30.45 1.46 -1.61
N PHE A 133 30.62 0.15 -1.43
CA PHE A 133 31.43 -0.46 -0.36
C PHE A 133 30.93 -0.22 1.07
N GLN A 134 29.71 0.27 1.28
CA GLN A 134 29.13 0.45 2.61
C GLN A 134 28.88 -0.88 3.34
N ALA A 135 28.47 -1.91 2.60
CA ALA A 135 28.06 -3.19 3.17
C ALA A 135 28.37 -4.35 2.21
N ASP A 136 28.42 -5.55 2.77
CA ASP A 136 28.42 -6.78 1.99
C ASP A 136 26.98 -7.13 1.58
N TYR A 137 26.70 -7.10 0.28
CA TYR A 137 25.34 -7.23 -0.23
C TYR A 137 24.73 -8.62 0.04
N GLY A 138 25.55 -9.68 0.02
CA GLY A 138 25.08 -11.03 0.34
C GLY A 138 24.64 -11.16 1.80
N THR A 139 25.39 -10.54 2.71
CA THR A 139 25.06 -10.48 4.14
C THR A 139 23.78 -9.69 4.37
N LEU A 140 23.61 -8.52 3.73
CA LEU A 140 22.37 -7.75 3.84
C LEU A 140 21.17 -8.56 3.34
N TRP A 141 21.28 -9.17 2.15
CA TRP A 141 20.23 -10.00 1.58
C TRP A 141 19.86 -11.17 2.51
N GLN A 142 20.86 -11.91 3.02
CA GLN A 142 20.61 -13.03 3.93
C GLN A 142 19.89 -12.60 5.21
N HIS A 143 20.28 -11.46 5.80
CA HIS A 143 19.61 -10.94 6.99
C HIS A 143 18.15 -10.57 6.72
N GLU A 144 17.86 -9.93 5.58
CA GLU A 144 16.50 -9.59 5.16
C GLU A 144 15.63 -10.85 5.01
N ILE A 145 16.13 -11.83 4.27
CA ILE A 145 15.45 -13.12 4.04
C ILE A 145 15.20 -13.86 5.35
N ASP A 146 16.18 -13.91 6.26
CA ASP A 146 16.03 -14.57 7.55
C ASP A 146 15.03 -13.84 8.45
N GLY A 147 15.04 -12.50 8.45
CA GLY A 147 14.08 -11.67 9.18
C GLY A 147 12.65 -11.87 8.69
N ILE A 148 12.43 -11.78 7.37
CA ILE A 148 11.12 -12.01 6.73
C ILE A 148 10.61 -13.43 7.02
N ARG A 149 11.48 -14.44 6.93
CA ARG A 149 11.13 -15.83 7.27
C ARG A 149 10.66 -15.94 8.72
N GLU A 150 11.41 -15.39 9.66
CA GLU A 150 11.11 -15.49 11.08
C GLU A 150 9.78 -14.80 11.47
N VAL A 151 9.44 -13.67 10.84
CA VAL A 151 8.16 -12.99 11.09
C VAL A 151 6.99 -13.71 10.41
N ALA A 152 7.19 -14.28 9.22
CA ALA A 152 6.14 -15.02 8.53
C ALA A 152 5.86 -16.39 9.20
N GLU A 153 6.86 -17.02 9.82
CA GLU A 153 6.69 -18.24 10.62
C GLU A 153 6.01 -18.01 11.97
N HIS A 154 6.05 -16.77 12.48
CA HIS A 154 5.47 -16.42 13.78
C HIS A 154 3.95 -16.64 13.83
N ASP A 155 3.25 -16.26 12.75
CA ASP A 155 1.82 -16.51 12.57
C ASP A 155 1.50 -16.86 11.10
N PRO A 156 1.37 -18.17 10.77
CA PRO A 156 1.03 -18.61 9.42
C PRO A 156 -0.34 -18.14 8.91
N ASP A 157 -1.25 -17.73 9.81
CA ASP A 157 -2.58 -17.22 9.45
C ASP A 157 -2.56 -15.71 9.16
N CYS A 158 -1.49 -15.00 9.53
CA CYS A 158 -1.26 -13.61 9.16
C CYS A 158 -0.61 -13.54 7.78
N GLN A 159 -1.23 -12.81 6.84
CA GLN A 159 -0.62 -12.49 5.56
C GLN A 159 0.40 -11.37 5.73
N ILE A 160 1.64 -11.61 5.31
CA ILE A 160 2.72 -10.63 5.34
C ILE A 160 2.88 -10.05 3.93
N SER A 161 2.56 -8.76 3.81
CA SER A 161 2.60 -8.04 2.55
C SER A 161 3.87 -7.22 2.44
N LEU A 162 4.77 -7.58 1.52
CA LEU A 162 6.01 -6.84 1.30
C LEU A 162 5.73 -5.66 0.37
N GLU A 163 5.95 -4.45 0.87
CA GLU A 163 5.79 -3.21 0.10
C GLU A 163 7.16 -2.74 -0.37
N TYR A 164 7.40 -2.85 -1.67
CA TYR A 164 8.67 -2.44 -2.27
C TYR A 164 8.67 -0.94 -2.59
N LYS A 165 9.84 -0.33 -2.54
CA LYS A 165 10.07 1.07 -2.91
C LYS A 165 11.53 1.23 -3.33
N PRO A 166 11.84 1.90 -4.46
CA PRO A 166 13.22 2.03 -4.96
C PRO A 166 14.21 2.58 -3.93
N ASN A 167 13.79 3.62 -3.20
CA ASN A 167 14.60 4.36 -2.24
C ASN A 167 13.68 5.21 -1.34
N GLU A 168 14.29 6.08 -0.51
CA GLU A 168 13.69 6.87 0.57
C GLU A 168 13.24 6.01 1.76
N PRO A 169 13.87 6.13 2.95
CA PRO A 169 14.97 7.03 3.30
C PRO A 169 16.36 6.59 2.82
N ARG A 170 16.59 5.30 2.52
CA ARG A 170 17.88 4.84 1.95
C ARG A 170 18.01 5.27 0.50
N SER A 171 19.23 5.53 0.01
CA SER A 171 19.43 5.85 -1.42
C SER A 171 19.21 4.64 -2.34
N TYR A 172 19.36 3.42 -1.80
CA TYR A 172 19.06 2.17 -2.50
C TYR A 172 18.43 1.18 -1.51
N SER A 173 17.18 0.78 -1.75
CA SER A 173 16.46 -0.27 -1.01
C SER A 173 16.89 -1.67 -1.47
N LEU A 174 16.90 -2.65 -0.58
CA LEU A 174 17.14 -4.05 -0.98
C LEU A 174 15.99 -4.65 -1.81
N MET A 175 14.78 -4.11 -1.66
CA MET A 175 13.60 -4.47 -2.45
C MET A 175 13.10 -3.23 -3.19
N PRO A 176 13.77 -2.86 -4.30
CA PRO A 176 13.45 -1.63 -5.02
C PRO A 176 12.29 -1.78 -6.02
N ASP A 177 11.99 -3.00 -6.44
CA ASP A 177 11.08 -3.32 -7.54
C ASP A 177 10.32 -4.65 -7.31
N ALA A 178 9.32 -4.94 -8.16
CA ALA A 178 8.49 -6.13 -8.03
C ALA A 178 9.29 -7.43 -8.24
N ALA A 179 10.22 -7.44 -9.18
CA ALA A 179 10.98 -8.65 -9.54
C ALA A 179 11.91 -9.10 -8.40
N THR A 180 12.63 -8.17 -7.80
CA THR A 180 13.52 -8.41 -6.65
C THR A 180 12.71 -8.85 -5.44
N THR A 181 11.55 -8.24 -5.20
CA THR A 181 10.63 -8.65 -4.14
C THR A 181 10.11 -10.08 -4.34
N LEU A 182 9.77 -10.46 -5.58
CA LEU A 182 9.36 -11.83 -5.92
C LEU A 182 10.51 -12.85 -5.75
N LEU A 183 11.76 -12.45 -5.96
CA LEU A 183 12.92 -13.30 -5.63
C LEU A 183 13.02 -13.54 -4.12
N ALA A 184 12.85 -12.50 -3.30
CA ALA A 184 12.83 -12.63 -1.85
C ALA A 184 11.69 -13.56 -1.38
N ILE A 185 10.47 -13.36 -1.88
CA ILE A 185 9.32 -14.22 -1.57
C ILE A 185 9.61 -15.69 -1.93
N LYS A 186 10.19 -15.94 -3.11
CA LYS A 186 10.53 -17.28 -3.57
C LYS A 186 11.60 -17.94 -2.69
N GLU A 187 12.60 -17.16 -2.23
CA GLU A 187 13.68 -17.66 -1.38
C GLU A 187 13.23 -17.94 0.05
N VAL A 188 12.33 -17.13 0.60
CA VAL A 188 11.70 -17.41 1.89
C VAL A 188 10.80 -18.65 1.80
N GLY A 189 9.99 -18.75 0.74
CA GLY A 189 9.25 -19.97 0.40
C GLY A 189 8.01 -20.25 1.27
N LEU A 190 7.47 -19.23 1.94
CA LEU A 190 6.28 -19.37 2.82
C LEU A 190 4.99 -18.89 2.13
N PRO A 191 3.86 -19.58 2.34
CA PRO A 191 2.63 -19.35 1.57
C PRO A 191 1.83 -18.10 1.98
N ASN A 192 2.14 -17.51 3.13
CA ASN A 192 1.50 -16.30 3.67
C ASN A 192 2.21 -15.01 3.25
N LEU A 193 3.20 -15.10 2.36
CA LEU A 193 3.84 -13.92 1.77
C LEU A 193 3.11 -13.46 0.49
N GLY A 194 3.12 -12.16 0.28
CA GLY A 194 2.67 -11.51 -0.95
C GLY A 194 3.21 -10.09 -1.05
N VAL A 195 2.65 -9.31 -1.96
CA VAL A 195 3.16 -7.96 -2.28
C VAL A 195 2.07 -6.92 -2.04
N THR A 196 2.44 -5.80 -1.42
CA THR A 196 1.68 -4.55 -1.50
C THR A 196 2.14 -3.83 -2.75
N LEU A 197 1.23 -3.60 -3.68
CA LEU A 197 1.48 -2.82 -4.88
C LEU A 197 1.06 -1.38 -4.61
N ASP A 198 2.03 -0.50 -4.43
CA ASP A 198 1.83 0.95 -4.38
C ASP A 198 2.08 1.58 -5.74
N PHE A 199 1.08 2.30 -6.27
CA PHE A 199 1.10 2.82 -7.62
C PHE A 199 2.26 3.80 -7.86
N ALA A 200 2.53 4.73 -6.95
CA ALA A 200 3.63 5.67 -7.05
C ALA A 200 4.98 4.95 -6.93
N HIS A 201 5.11 3.93 -6.09
CA HIS A 201 6.34 3.12 -6.01
C HIS A 201 6.61 2.35 -7.29
N VAL A 202 5.58 1.79 -7.92
CA VAL A 202 5.68 1.07 -9.20
C VAL A 202 6.15 2.02 -10.30
N LEU A 203 5.53 3.21 -10.40
CA LEU A 203 5.98 4.24 -11.33
C LEU A 203 7.41 4.69 -11.02
N TYR A 204 7.75 4.83 -9.74
CA TYR A 204 9.09 5.25 -9.32
C TYR A 204 10.16 4.20 -9.62
N ALA A 205 9.79 2.92 -9.63
CA ALA A 205 10.64 1.82 -10.05
C ALA A 205 10.77 1.73 -11.59
N ASP A 206 10.18 2.66 -12.36
CA ASP A 206 10.10 2.65 -13.82
C ASP A 206 9.39 1.39 -14.37
N GLU A 207 8.40 0.89 -13.63
CA GLU A 207 7.62 -0.30 -13.99
C GLU A 207 6.27 0.07 -14.63
N GLN A 208 5.73 -0.86 -15.44
CA GLN A 208 4.35 -0.75 -15.92
C GLN A 208 3.39 -1.37 -14.87
N PRO A 209 2.43 -0.61 -14.30
CA PRO A 209 1.60 -1.08 -13.18
C PRO A 209 0.80 -2.38 -13.39
N ALA A 210 0.07 -2.50 -14.48
CA ALA A 210 -0.66 -3.72 -14.80
C ALA A 210 0.29 -4.90 -15.07
N PHE A 211 1.44 -4.67 -15.71
CA PHE A 211 2.43 -5.73 -15.90
C PHE A 211 3.02 -6.21 -14.57
N ALA A 212 3.38 -5.29 -13.66
CA ALA A 212 3.86 -5.63 -12.33
C ALA A 212 2.82 -6.45 -11.54
N ALA A 213 1.55 -6.03 -11.55
CA ALA A 213 0.45 -6.80 -10.95
C ALA A 213 0.32 -8.21 -11.53
N ALA A 214 0.33 -8.35 -12.86
CA ALA A 214 0.25 -9.64 -13.54
C ALA A 214 1.44 -10.56 -13.21
N LEU A 215 2.65 -9.98 -13.08
CA LEU A 215 3.85 -10.72 -12.70
C LEU A 215 3.77 -11.21 -11.25
N ILE A 216 3.27 -10.36 -10.35
CA ILE A 216 3.03 -10.73 -8.94
C ILE A 216 2.01 -11.85 -8.86
N ALA A 217 0.85 -11.73 -9.52
CA ALA A 217 -0.18 -12.78 -9.52
C ALA A 217 0.31 -14.10 -10.10
N ARG A 218 1.30 -14.07 -11.01
CA ARG A 218 1.91 -15.28 -11.58
C ARG A 218 2.82 -16.03 -10.60
N HIS A 219 3.52 -15.31 -9.73
CA HIS A 219 4.59 -15.87 -8.90
C HIS A 219 4.31 -15.85 -7.39
N SER A 220 3.30 -15.08 -6.96
CA SER A 220 2.84 -14.93 -5.60
C SER A 220 1.38 -14.44 -5.61
N LYS A 221 1.05 -13.38 -4.86
CA LYS A 221 -0.26 -12.74 -4.80
C LYS A 221 -0.13 -11.27 -4.40
N VAL A 222 -1.07 -10.44 -4.87
CA VAL A 222 -1.24 -9.06 -4.37
C VAL A 222 -2.05 -9.14 -3.08
N LEU A 223 -1.48 -8.66 -1.98
CA LEU A 223 -2.12 -8.61 -0.66
C LEU A 223 -2.62 -7.21 -0.32
N GLY A 224 -1.92 -6.17 -0.80
CA GLY A 224 -2.31 -4.77 -0.64
C GLY A 224 -2.31 -4.04 -1.98
N LEU A 225 -3.27 -3.14 -2.18
CA LEU A 225 -3.34 -2.25 -3.33
C LEU A 225 -3.40 -0.80 -2.84
N HIS A 226 -2.26 -0.13 -2.88
CA HIS A 226 -2.11 1.27 -2.51
C HIS A 226 -2.22 2.12 -3.78
N LEU A 227 -3.28 2.91 -3.88
CA LEU A 227 -3.53 3.82 -4.99
C LEU A 227 -3.26 5.27 -4.59
N ASN A 228 -2.38 5.86 -5.36
CA ASN A 228 -1.99 7.26 -5.38
C ASN A 228 -1.53 7.56 -6.80
N ASP A 229 -0.90 8.72 -7.01
CA ASP A 229 -0.28 9.06 -8.29
C ASP A 229 0.94 9.96 -8.05
N GLY A 230 1.73 10.20 -9.09
CA GLY A 230 2.94 11.01 -9.01
C GLY A 230 3.58 11.19 -10.36
N TYR A 231 4.77 11.82 -10.40
CA TYR A 231 5.52 12.04 -11.64
C TYR A 231 6.68 11.04 -11.82
N ALA A 232 6.57 9.86 -11.22
CA ALA A 232 7.51 8.72 -11.34
C ALA A 232 8.96 8.98 -10.88
N LYS A 233 9.24 10.11 -10.22
CA LYS A 233 10.61 10.49 -9.78
C LYS A 233 10.84 10.32 -8.28
N ARG A 234 9.75 10.13 -7.54
CA ARG A 234 9.65 9.93 -6.10
C ARG A 234 8.22 9.53 -5.78
N ASP A 235 7.98 9.24 -4.53
CA ASP A 235 6.65 9.05 -3.98
C ASP A 235 6.00 10.42 -3.67
N ASP A 236 5.23 10.93 -4.63
CA ASP A 236 4.56 12.24 -4.51
C ASP A 236 3.26 12.18 -3.68
N GLY A 237 2.63 11.00 -3.55
CA GLY A 237 1.36 10.79 -2.85
C GLY A 237 0.19 11.65 -3.38
N LEU A 238 0.10 11.86 -4.70
CA LEU A 238 -1.01 12.61 -5.30
C LEU A 238 -2.31 11.77 -5.34
N MET A 239 -3.44 12.43 -5.57
CA MET A 239 -4.74 11.77 -5.78
C MET A 239 -4.68 10.77 -6.94
N VAL A 240 -5.40 9.66 -6.78
CA VAL A 240 -5.43 8.54 -7.74
C VAL A 240 -5.82 8.99 -9.15
N GLY A 241 -4.99 8.62 -10.13
CA GLY A 241 -5.22 8.86 -11.55
C GLY A 241 -5.19 10.34 -11.98
N ALA A 242 -4.62 11.22 -11.16
CA ALA A 242 -4.43 12.63 -11.49
C ALA A 242 -3.42 12.87 -12.63
N VAL A 243 -2.44 11.97 -12.81
CA VAL A 243 -1.40 12.03 -13.84
C VAL A 243 -1.52 10.85 -14.79
N HIS A 244 -1.77 9.64 -14.28
CA HIS A 244 -1.68 8.38 -15.03
C HIS A 244 -3.01 7.61 -15.08
N THR A 245 -4.11 8.29 -15.41
CA THR A 245 -5.48 7.72 -15.43
C THR A 245 -5.61 6.38 -16.17
N LEU A 246 -5.02 6.26 -17.36
CA LEU A 246 -5.11 5.05 -18.18
C LEU A 246 -4.39 3.85 -17.54
N GLN A 247 -3.19 4.07 -16.99
CA GLN A 247 -2.43 3.02 -16.31
C GLN A 247 -3.13 2.58 -15.02
N THR A 248 -3.80 3.51 -14.30
CA THR A 248 -4.63 3.15 -13.15
C THR A 248 -5.82 2.28 -13.56
N ILE A 249 -6.54 2.61 -14.64
CA ILE A 249 -7.65 1.78 -15.16
C ILE A 249 -7.16 0.39 -15.57
N GLU A 250 -6.03 0.33 -16.27
CA GLU A 250 -5.42 -0.93 -16.69
C GLU A 250 -5.00 -1.79 -15.49
N LEU A 251 -4.40 -1.17 -14.46
CA LEU A 251 -4.06 -1.85 -13.20
C LEU A 251 -5.31 -2.40 -12.52
N LEU A 252 -6.35 -1.57 -12.33
CA LEU A 252 -7.61 -1.98 -11.70
C LEU A 252 -8.26 -3.17 -12.42
N ARG A 253 -8.21 -3.16 -13.75
CA ARG A 253 -8.66 -4.29 -14.58
C ARG A 253 -7.82 -5.54 -14.30
N GLN A 254 -6.50 -5.40 -14.26
CA GLN A 254 -5.59 -6.53 -14.06
C GLN A 254 -5.72 -7.16 -12.68
N VAL A 255 -5.70 -6.38 -11.59
CA VAL A 255 -5.86 -6.92 -10.22
C VAL A 255 -7.23 -7.58 -10.02
N ARG A 256 -8.28 -7.06 -10.67
CA ARG A 256 -9.61 -7.68 -10.66
C ARG A 256 -9.59 -9.03 -11.37
N LYS A 257 -8.93 -9.12 -12.54
CA LYS A 257 -8.76 -10.38 -13.28
C LYS A 257 -7.98 -11.41 -12.48
N ASP A 258 -7.01 -10.96 -11.69
CA ASP A 258 -6.18 -11.81 -10.84
C ASP A 258 -6.88 -12.22 -9.53
N GLY A 259 -8.08 -11.70 -9.27
CA GLY A 259 -8.93 -12.09 -8.14
C GLY A 259 -8.65 -11.33 -6.84
N TYR A 260 -8.04 -10.14 -6.90
CA TYR A 260 -7.87 -9.29 -5.72
C TYR A 260 -9.22 -8.86 -5.14
N ASP A 261 -9.44 -9.12 -3.86
CA ASP A 261 -10.67 -8.85 -3.11
C ASP A 261 -10.45 -8.00 -1.84
N GLY A 262 -9.23 -7.51 -1.62
CA GLY A 262 -8.86 -6.61 -0.53
C GLY A 262 -9.36 -5.18 -0.70
N ALA A 263 -9.14 -4.36 0.32
CA ALA A 263 -9.50 -2.94 0.25
C ALA A 263 -8.58 -2.17 -0.69
N ILE A 264 -9.16 -1.22 -1.44
CA ILE A 264 -8.39 -0.24 -2.20
C ILE A 264 -7.94 0.84 -1.20
N TYR A 265 -6.65 0.89 -0.90
CA TYR A 265 -6.08 1.81 0.06
C TYR A 265 -5.56 3.08 -0.64
N PHE A 266 -5.92 4.26 -0.14
CA PHE A 266 -5.38 5.52 -0.65
C PHE A 266 -4.16 5.95 0.16
N ASP A 267 -2.97 5.73 -0.39
CA ASP A 267 -1.70 6.20 0.18
C ASP A 267 -1.33 7.60 -0.34
N THR A 268 -2.18 8.57 -0.04
CA THR A 268 -2.03 9.96 -0.51
C THR A 268 -1.57 10.89 0.60
N PHE A 269 -0.92 12.00 0.24
CA PHE A 269 -0.26 12.94 1.14
C PHE A 269 -0.89 14.35 1.09
N PRO A 270 -2.17 14.51 1.48
CA PRO A 270 -2.80 15.83 1.54
C PRO A 270 -2.12 16.77 2.54
N ASP A 271 -1.36 16.23 3.51
CA ASP A 271 -0.54 16.98 4.47
C ASP A 271 0.62 17.75 3.82
N MET A 272 1.19 17.22 2.74
CA MET A 272 2.27 17.88 1.99
C MET A 272 1.78 19.11 1.21
N THR A 273 0.48 19.19 0.92
CA THR A 273 -0.14 20.24 0.10
C THR A 273 -1.20 21.05 0.84
N GLY A 274 -1.49 20.72 2.10
CA GLY A 274 -2.47 21.43 2.93
C GLY A 274 -3.92 21.20 2.51
N LEU A 275 -4.22 20.11 1.82
CA LEU A 275 -5.58 19.77 1.36
C LEU A 275 -6.44 19.23 2.52
N ASP A 276 -7.76 19.37 2.38
CA ASP A 276 -8.72 18.72 3.28
C ASP A 276 -8.77 17.20 2.98
N PRO A 277 -8.30 16.34 3.90
CA PRO A 277 -8.23 14.90 3.70
C PRO A 277 -9.59 14.23 3.53
N VAL A 278 -10.66 14.80 4.11
CA VAL A 278 -12.02 14.24 3.94
C VAL A 278 -12.43 14.38 2.48
N ARG A 279 -12.36 15.59 1.95
CA ARG A 279 -12.76 15.88 0.58
C ARG A 279 -11.86 15.18 -0.45
N GLU A 280 -10.57 15.10 -0.17
CA GLU A 280 -9.60 14.39 -1.01
C GLU A 280 -9.94 12.89 -1.10
N CYS A 281 -10.22 12.25 0.04
CA CYS A 281 -10.58 10.83 0.08
C CYS A 281 -11.91 10.54 -0.66
N GLU A 282 -12.94 11.37 -0.46
CA GLU A 282 -14.21 11.26 -1.21
C GLU A 282 -13.99 11.33 -2.73
N VAL A 283 -13.13 12.25 -3.18
CA VAL A 283 -12.80 12.42 -4.60
C VAL A 283 -12.07 11.19 -5.13
N ASN A 284 -11.13 10.63 -4.39
CA ASN A 284 -10.44 9.39 -4.76
C ASN A 284 -11.42 8.21 -4.88
N ILE A 285 -12.29 8.00 -3.88
CA ILE A 285 -13.33 6.96 -3.90
C ILE A 285 -14.21 7.11 -5.15
N ALA A 286 -14.71 8.33 -5.40
CA ALA A 286 -15.56 8.59 -6.56
C ALA A 286 -14.81 8.36 -7.89
N THR A 287 -13.53 8.70 -7.95
CA THR A 287 -12.67 8.49 -9.12
C THR A 287 -12.45 7.00 -9.40
N VAL A 288 -12.10 6.21 -8.38
CA VAL A 288 -11.94 4.75 -8.54
C VAL A 288 -13.26 4.10 -8.94
N LYS A 289 -14.39 4.49 -8.34
CA LYS A 289 -15.72 3.98 -8.75
C LYS A 289 -15.99 4.25 -10.24
N ARG A 290 -15.67 5.45 -10.74
CA ARG A 290 -15.79 5.79 -12.18
C ARG A 290 -14.84 4.94 -13.04
N MET A 291 -13.59 4.77 -12.63
CA MET A 291 -12.62 3.92 -13.33
C MET A 291 -13.09 2.46 -13.39
N LEU A 292 -13.64 1.92 -12.30
CA LEU A 292 -14.21 0.57 -12.26
C LEU A 292 -15.43 0.43 -13.19
N SER A 293 -16.25 1.46 -13.36
CA SER A 293 -17.31 1.48 -14.38
C SER A 293 -16.75 1.44 -15.80
N VAL A 294 -15.61 2.09 -16.05
CA VAL A 294 -14.89 1.96 -17.33
C VAL A 294 -14.37 0.54 -17.51
N VAL A 295 -13.82 -0.08 -16.46
CA VAL A 295 -13.42 -1.50 -16.50
C VAL A 295 -14.62 -2.40 -16.82
N ASP A 296 -15.79 -2.17 -16.22
CA ASP A 296 -17.01 -2.92 -16.54
C ASP A 296 -17.44 -2.76 -18.00
N ALA A 297 -17.26 -1.58 -18.58
CA ALA A 297 -17.56 -1.33 -19.98
C ALA A 297 -16.54 -2.01 -20.91
N ILE A 298 -15.26 -2.00 -20.53
CA ILE A 298 -14.19 -2.71 -21.23
C ILE A 298 -14.47 -4.21 -21.30
N GLU A 299 -14.85 -4.83 -20.18
CA GLU A 299 -15.12 -6.28 -20.12
C GLU A 299 -16.37 -6.71 -20.93
N ARG A 300 -17.21 -5.76 -21.33
CA ARG A 300 -18.35 -6.00 -22.25
C ARG A 300 -18.00 -5.78 -23.72
N ASP A 301 -16.84 -5.20 -24.01
CA ASP A 301 -16.38 -4.89 -25.36
C ASP A 301 -15.46 -6.00 -25.90
N ASN A 302 -15.98 -6.83 -26.81
CA ASN A 302 -15.21 -7.90 -27.45
C ASN A 302 -14.15 -7.39 -28.44
N GLY A 303 -14.23 -6.12 -28.86
CA GLY A 303 -13.28 -5.49 -29.77
C GLY A 303 -11.91 -5.30 -29.14
N LEU A 304 -11.85 -4.96 -27.84
CA LEU A 304 -10.58 -4.76 -27.15
C LEU A 304 -9.75 -6.04 -27.10
N ALA A 305 -10.37 -7.19 -26.81
CA ALA A 305 -9.68 -8.48 -26.79
C ALA A 305 -9.06 -8.80 -28.16
N ALA A 306 -9.81 -8.58 -29.25
CA ALA A 306 -9.30 -8.79 -30.60
C ALA A 306 -8.16 -7.83 -30.98
N ALA A 307 -8.19 -6.59 -30.48
CA ALA A 307 -7.11 -5.62 -30.66
C ALA A 307 -5.85 -6.05 -29.89
N ILE A 308 -6.00 -6.49 -28.63
CA ILE A 308 -4.90 -7.01 -27.80
C ILE A 308 -4.26 -8.25 -28.45
N ASP A 309 -5.06 -9.21 -28.92
CA ASP A 309 -4.57 -10.45 -29.56
C ASP A 309 -3.72 -10.17 -30.81
N LYS A 310 -4.00 -9.06 -31.51
CA LYS A 310 -3.26 -8.60 -32.68
C LYS A 310 -2.13 -7.63 -32.35
N GLN A 311 -1.99 -7.22 -31.09
CA GLN A 311 -1.13 -6.11 -30.65
C GLN A 311 -1.42 -4.81 -31.41
N ASP A 312 -2.68 -4.56 -31.75
CA ASP A 312 -3.11 -3.34 -32.44
C ASP A 312 -3.36 -2.23 -31.42
N ALA A 313 -2.30 -1.47 -31.13
CA ALA A 313 -2.36 -0.37 -30.19
C ALA A 313 -3.26 0.79 -30.66
N VAL A 314 -3.45 0.95 -31.98
CA VAL A 314 -4.29 2.03 -32.52
C VAL A 314 -5.76 1.74 -32.24
N GLU A 315 -6.21 0.52 -32.56
CA GLU A 315 -7.58 0.10 -32.28
C GLU A 315 -7.85 0.04 -30.77
N ALA A 316 -6.92 -0.54 -29.99
CA ALA A 316 -7.05 -0.61 -28.55
C ALA A 316 -7.20 0.79 -27.93
N GLN A 317 -6.36 1.75 -28.32
CA GLN A 317 -6.47 3.14 -27.84
C GLN A 317 -7.77 3.79 -28.29
N GLY A 318 -8.20 3.60 -29.55
CA GLY A 318 -9.48 4.12 -30.05
C GLY A 318 -10.67 3.64 -29.22
N ILE A 319 -10.71 2.35 -28.87
CA ILE A 319 -11.76 1.76 -28.03
C ILE A 319 -11.73 2.37 -26.63
N ILE A 320 -10.57 2.39 -25.96
CA ILE A 320 -10.44 2.89 -24.59
C ILE A 320 -10.81 4.38 -24.50
N GLN A 321 -10.32 5.22 -25.42
CA GLN A 321 -10.65 6.65 -25.45
C GLN A 321 -12.15 6.88 -25.63
N ASN A 322 -12.80 6.09 -26.51
CA ASN A 322 -14.24 6.15 -26.68
C ASN A 322 -14.98 5.78 -25.40
N LEU A 323 -14.57 4.70 -24.71
CA LEU A 323 -15.22 4.30 -23.45
C LEU A 323 -15.03 5.34 -22.33
N MET A 324 -13.88 5.99 -22.27
CA MET A 324 -13.57 6.98 -21.23
C MET A 324 -14.21 8.35 -21.45
N LEU A 325 -14.26 8.82 -22.70
CA LEU A 325 -14.63 10.19 -23.04
C LEU A 325 -16.05 10.33 -23.61
N ARG A 326 -16.75 9.22 -23.86
CA ARG A 326 -18.17 9.27 -24.24
C ARG A 326 -18.95 9.97 -23.13
N ARG A 327 -19.66 11.04 -23.51
CA ARG A 327 -20.73 11.59 -22.69
C ARG A 327 -21.95 10.71 -22.90
N ASP A 328 -22.57 10.26 -21.83
CA ASP A 328 -23.95 9.79 -21.90
C ASP A 328 -24.77 10.93 -22.53
N ALA A 329 -25.40 10.65 -23.67
CA ALA A 329 -26.16 11.62 -24.45
C ALA A 329 -27.47 12.01 -23.75
#